data_AF-A0A1J5F4N9-F1
#
_entry.id   AF-A0A1J5F4N9-F1
#
_cell.length_a   1.000
_cell.length_b   1.000
_cell.length_c   1.000
_cell.angle_alpha   90.00
_cell.angle_beta   90.00
_cell.angle_gamma   90.00
#
_symmetry.space_group_name_H-M   'P 1'
#
loop_
_entity.id
_entity.type
_entity.pdbx_description
1 polymer ?
#
loop_
_entity_poly.entity_id
_entity_poly.type
_entity_poly.pdbx_seq_one_letter_code
_entity_poly.pdbx_strand_id
1 'polypeptide(L)'
;MLRGALLLGLLVLCMSTTAGPALAFNPWTFPPLPPPEQYGNILINRTSTANGLQPVGFSHLSHRLLYTCRVCHLELGFEMFVNTTEITEGKNLQGHYCGACHNGKIAFGHTREHCQKCHSGSTAFGEAAFAKLGRLPRTAFGNRIDWVYAMYEKLIHPQQSLIDKDYKPLDFNKKLSLESRWSGTPPAIFPHEPHNLWLDCSNCHPDIFNIQKKTTEHFEMNYIVQRKFCGVCHLKVAFPLDDCRRCHPGMKK
;
A
#
# COMPACT_ATOMS: atom_id res chain seq x y z
N MET A 1 22.89 26.75 83.42
CA MET A 1 23.37 27.52 82.26
C MET A 1 23.52 26.57 81.08
N LEU A 2 22.98 26.97 79.94
CA LEU A 2 22.54 26.17 78.80
C LEU A 2 23.65 25.43 78.04
N ARG A 3 23.38 24.17 77.68
CA ARG A 3 24.00 23.44 76.57
C ARG A 3 23.22 23.77 75.30
N GLY A 4 23.91 24.13 74.21
CA GLY A 4 23.29 24.32 72.89
C GLY A 4 24.30 24.03 71.78
N ALA A 5 24.23 22.83 71.21
CA ALA A 5 24.90 22.48 69.97
C ALA A 5 23.94 22.76 68.80
N LEU A 6 24.33 23.65 67.88
CA LEU A 6 23.58 23.91 66.65
C LEU A 6 24.20 23.07 65.51
N LEU A 7 23.47 22.06 65.06
CA LEU A 7 23.76 21.30 63.84
C LEU A 7 23.34 22.14 62.62
N LEU A 8 24.29 22.44 61.72
CA LEU A 8 23.99 22.90 60.36
C LEU A 8 23.47 21.71 59.55
N GLY A 9 22.16 21.68 59.30
CA GLY A 9 21.53 20.74 58.37
C GLY A 9 21.69 21.22 56.93
N LEU A 10 22.53 20.54 56.15
CA LEU A 10 22.63 20.73 54.69
C LEU A 10 21.45 20.00 54.03
N LEU A 11 20.42 20.74 53.63
CA LEU A 11 19.27 20.20 52.92
C LEU A 11 19.66 19.95 51.45
N VAL A 12 20.07 18.73 51.12
CA VAL A 12 20.28 18.30 49.72
C VAL A 12 18.90 18.09 49.09
N LEU A 13 18.45 19.07 48.31
CA LEU A 13 17.23 18.97 47.51
C LEU A 13 17.50 18.02 46.32
N CYS A 14 17.18 16.75 46.49
CA CYS A 14 17.19 15.77 45.40
C CYS A 14 16.11 16.15 44.39
N MET A 15 16.48 16.82 43.29
CA MET A 15 15.60 17.02 42.15
C MET A 15 15.37 15.67 41.48
N SER A 16 14.31 14.98 41.88
CA SER A 16 13.79 13.82 41.18
C SER A 16 13.25 14.28 39.82
N THR A 17 14.06 14.15 38.78
CA THR A 17 13.61 14.27 37.40
C THR A 17 12.72 13.08 37.09
N THR A 18 11.41 13.24 37.27
CA THR A 18 10.44 12.32 36.68
C THR A 18 10.47 12.54 35.18
N ALA A 19 11.29 11.76 34.48
CA ALA A 19 11.20 11.62 33.05
C ALA A 19 9.79 11.08 32.73
N GLY A 20 8.88 11.98 32.35
CA GLY A 20 7.59 11.60 31.80
C GLY A 20 7.80 10.69 30.58
N PRO A 21 6.84 9.81 30.25
CA PRO A 21 6.96 8.96 29.08
C PRO A 21 7.17 9.85 27.86
N ALA A 22 8.30 9.68 27.19
CA ALA A 22 8.56 10.32 25.91
C ALA A 22 7.47 9.88 24.95
N LEU A 23 6.50 10.76 24.68
CA LEU A 23 5.58 10.58 23.58
C LEU A 23 6.43 10.38 22.33
N ALA A 24 6.25 9.24 21.67
CA ALA A 24 6.91 8.95 20.41
C ALA A 24 6.53 10.04 19.41
N PHE A 25 7.41 11.02 19.22
CA PHE A 25 7.26 12.05 18.21
C PHE A 25 7.32 11.35 16.86
N ASN A 26 6.23 11.31 16.09
CA ASN A 26 6.27 10.87 14.71
C ASN A 26 6.67 12.06 13.82
N PRO A 27 7.91 12.11 13.29
CA PRO A 27 8.34 13.21 12.43
C PRO A 27 7.75 13.14 11.02
N TRP A 28 7.02 12.07 10.67
CA TRP A 28 6.54 11.81 9.32
C TRP A 28 5.10 12.29 9.14
N THR A 29 4.92 13.24 8.21
CA THR A 29 3.59 13.65 7.74
C THR A 29 3.14 12.70 6.63
N PHE A 30 2.13 11.89 6.91
CA PHE A 30 1.49 11.04 5.91
C PHE A 30 0.38 11.81 5.18
N PRO A 31 0.12 11.52 3.89
CA PRO A 31 -1.02 12.11 3.19
C PRO A 31 -2.33 11.72 3.89
N PRO A 32 -3.34 12.62 3.95
CA PRO A 32 -4.63 12.29 4.53
C PRO A 32 -5.25 11.11 3.77
N LEU A 33 -5.88 10.20 4.51
CA LEU A 33 -6.57 9.07 3.90
C LEU A 33 -7.86 9.56 3.23
N PRO A 34 -8.12 9.18 1.96
CA PRO A 34 -9.42 9.41 1.35
C PRO A 34 -10.50 8.57 2.06
N PRO A 35 -11.79 8.81 1.76
CA PRO A 35 -12.86 7.91 2.18
C PRO A 35 -12.54 6.45 1.83
N PRO A 36 -12.89 5.46 2.69
CA PRO A 36 -12.49 4.06 2.51
C PRO A 36 -12.83 3.47 1.13
N GLU A 37 -14.00 3.81 0.59
CA GLU A 37 -14.49 3.38 -0.73
C GLU A 37 -13.69 3.97 -1.90
N GLN A 38 -12.99 5.08 -1.68
CA GLN A 38 -12.13 5.74 -2.67
C GLN A 38 -10.64 5.41 -2.48
N TYR A 39 -10.30 4.69 -1.40
CA TYR A 39 -8.91 4.35 -1.10
C TYR A 39 -8.31 3.45 -2.20
N GLY A 40 -7.16 3.88 -2.74
CA GLY A 40 -6.52 3.24 -3.88
C GLY A 40 -7.06 3.66 -5.24
N ASN A 41 -8.14 4.45 -5.34
CA ASN A 41 -8.58 4.96 -6.64
C ASN A 41 -7.58 5.97 -7.20
N ILE A 42 -7.41 6.00 -8.52
CA ILE A 42 -6.47 6.87 -9.22
C ILE A 42 -7.14 7.56 -10.42
N LEU A 43 -6.59 8.72 -10.79
CA LEU A 43 -6.89 9.40 -12.05
C LEU A 43 -5.69 9.28 -12.98
N ILE A 44 -5.90 8.63 -14.12
CA ILE A 44 -4.96 8.55 -15.23
C ILE A 44 -5.26 9.73 -16.16
N ASN A 45 -4.31 10.66 -16.24
CA ASN A 45 -4.41 11.89 -17.03
C ASN A 45 -3.13 12.21 -17.80
N ARG A 46 -2.40 11.19 -18.26
CA ARG A 46 -1.19 11.40 -19.06
C ARG A 46 -1.51 12.13 -20.38
N THR A 47 -2.62 11.75 -21.03
CA THR A 47 -3.00 12.27 -22.35
C THR A 47 -4.45 12.77 -22.43
N SER A 48 -5.34 12.38 -21.50
CA SER A 48 -6.79 12.64 -21.62
C SER A 48 -7.13 14.12 -21.72
N THR A 49 -6.78 14.94 -20.72
CA THR A 49 -7.11 16.38 -20.71
C THR A 49 -6.47 17.12 -21.87
N ALA A 50 -5.23 16.77 -22.23
CA ALA A 50 -4.53 17.37 -23.38
C ALA A 50 -5.25 17.10 -24.72
N ASN A 51 -6.07 16.05 -24.78
CA ASN A 51 -6.88 15.69 -25.96
C ASN A 51 -8.38 16.00 -25.75
N GLY A 52 -8.73 16.88 -24.81
CA GLY A 52 -10.12 17.30 -24.59
C GLY A 52 -11.02 16.25 -23.94
N LEU A 53 -10.45 15.19 -23.36
CA LEU A 53 -11.17 14.14 -22.66
C LEU A 53 -11.04 14.29 -21.15
N GLN A 54 -12.06 13.85 -20.41
CA GLN A 54 -11.97 13.73 -18.96
C GLN A 54 -10.88 12.71 -18.58
N PRO A 55 -10.14 12.93 -17.48
CA PRO A 55 -9.23 11.93 -16.92
C PRO A 55 -9.90 10.57 -16.73
N VAL A 56 -9.14 9.50 -16.95
CA VAL A 56 -9.63 8.14 -16.72
C VAL A 56 -9.57 7.82 -15.25
N GLY A 57 -10.72 7.48 -14.72
CA GLY A 57 -10.92 6.91 -13.42
C GLY A 57 -10.59 5.44 -13.34
N PHE A 58 -9.79 5.03 -12.33
CA PHE A 58 -9.51 3.63 -12.09
C PHE A 58 -9.63 3.28 -10.60
N SER A 59 -10.32 2.17 -10.32
CA SER A 59 -10.51 1.66 -8.96
C SER A 59 -9.77 0.36 -8.74
N HIS A 60 -8.75 0.38 -7.89
CA HIS A 60 -8.06 -0.86 -7.46
C HIS A 60 -9.00 -1.78 -6.68
N LEU A 61 -9.95 -1.22 -5.92
CA LEU A 61 -10.91 -2.01 -5.14
C LEU A 61 -11.69 -2.99 -6.03
N SER A 62 -12.33 -2.47 -7.08
CA SER A 62 -13.17 -3.27 -7.97
C SER A 62 -12.36 -4.33 -8.73
N HIS A 63 -11.14 -4.00 -9.11
CA HIS A 63 -10.28 -4.93 -9.84
C HIS A 63 -9.62 -5.97 -8.94
N ARG A 64 -9.24 -5.61 -7.70
CA ARG A 64 -8.57 -6.54 -6.79
C ARG A 64 -9.47 -7.64 -6.24
N LEU A 65 -10.79 -7.48 -6.38
CA LEU A 65 -11.76 -8.54 -6.12
C LEU A 65 -11.66 -9.67 -7.15
N LEU A 66 -11.18 -9.35 -8.34
CA LEU A 66 -11.17 -10.24 -9.50
C LEU A 66 -9.77 -10.68 -9.89
N TYR A 67 -8.75 -9.83 -9.67
CA TYR A 67 -7.39 -10.05 -10.13
C TYR A 67 -6.38 -9.62 -9.08
N THR A 68 -5.25 -10.32 -9.02
CA THR A 68 -4.13 -9.92 -8.15
C THR A 68 -3.30 -8.81 -8.78
N CYS A 69 -2.45 -8.16 -7.99
CA CYS A 69 -1.58 -7.08 -8.45
C CYS A 69 -0.64 -7.55 -9.58
N ARG A 70 -0.19 -8.81 -9.50
CA ARG A 70 0.61 -9.48 -10.53
C ARG A 70 0.01 -9.36 -11.92
N VAL A 71 -1.30 -9.58 -12.08
CA VAL A 71 -1.96 -9.53 -13.38
C VAL A 71 -1.72 -8.17 -14.05
N CYS A 72 -2.01 -7.08 -13.35
CA CYS A 72 -1.88 -5.75 -13.94
C CYS A 72 -0.41 -5.29 -14.04
N HIS A 73 0.35 -5.46 -12.96
CA HIS A 73 1.69 -4.86 -12.82
C HIS A 73 2.83 -5.77 -13.27
N LEU A 74 2.55 -7.00 -13.72
CA LEU A 74 3.51 -7.88 -14.37
C LEU A 74 3.03 -8.26 -15.77
N GLU A 75 1.86 -8.91 -15.88
CA GLU A 75 1.43 -9.45 -17.18
C GLU A 75 0.98 -8.37 -18.16
N LEU A 76 0.18 -7.41 -17.69
CA LEU A 76 -0.33 -6.32 -18.53
C LEU A 76 0.64 -5.14 -18.66
N GLY A 77 1.75 -5.16 -17.91
CA GLY A 77 2.80 -4.14 -17.98
C GLY A 77 2.36 -2.75 -17.52
N PHE A 78 1.39 -2.66 -16.60
CA PHE A 78 1.10 -1.39 -15.94
C PHE A 78 2.22 -1.06 -14.94
N GLU A 79 2.79 0.12 -15.10
CA GLU A 79 3.77 0.66 -14.20
C GLU A 79 3.14 0.96 -12.84
N MET A 80 3.95 0.91 -11.77
CA MET A 80 3.47 1.14 -10.40
C MET A 80 3.01 2.59 -10.16
N PHE A 81 3.53 3.54 -10.96
CA PHE A 81 3.19 4.96 -10.83
C PHE A 81 2.14 5.38 -11.85
N VAL A 82 1.19 6.18 -11.40
CA VAL A 82 0.16 6.73 -12.29
C VAL A 82 0.80 7.65 -13.34
N ASN A 83 0.26 7.64 -14.56
CA ASN A 83 0.70 8.45 -15.70
C ASN A 83 2.08 8.12 -16.28
N THR A 84 2.68 6.98 -15.95
CA THR A 84 3.95 6.55 -16.57
C THR A 84 3.71 5.59 -17.73
N THR A 85 2.80 4.61 -17.61
CA THR A 85 2.45 3.71 -18.72
C THR A 85 1.83 4.48 -19.88
N GLU A 86 2.33 4.22 -21.09
CA GLU A 86 1.86 4.84 -22.33
C GLU A 86 0.61 4.15 -22.89
N ILE A 87 -0.48 4.27 -22.13
CA ILE A 87 -1.81 3.77 -22.49
C ILE A 87 -2.39 4.65 -23.59
N THR A 88 -2.87 4.03 -24.65
CA THR A 88 -3.61 4.71 -25.72
C THR A 88 -4.83 3.88 -26.10
N GLU A 89 -5.84 4.53 -26.67
CA GLU A 89 -7.02 3.82 -27.13
C GLU A 89 -6.69 2.82 -28.25
N GLY A 90 -5.77 3.16 -29.16
CA GLY A 90 -5.29 2.24 -30.18
C GLY A 90 -4.69 0.96 -29.59
N LYS A 91 -3.90 1.06 -28.52
CA LYS A 91 -3.36 -0.12 -27.81
C LYS A 91 -4.44 -0.89 -27.06
N ASN A 92 -5.42 -0.21 -26.44
CA ASN A 92 -6.57 -0.88 -25.81
C ASN A 92 -7.36 -1.71 -26.82
N LEU A 93 -7.67 -1.15 -27.98
CA LEU A 93 -8.41 -1.87 -29.03
C LEU A 93 -7.65 -3.09 -29.59
N GLN A 94 -6.32 -3.10 -29.45
CA GLN A 94 -5.46 -4.24 -29.79
C GLN A 94 -5.37 -5.29 -28.66
N GLY A 95 -6.12 -5.12 -27.56
CA GLY A 95 -6.15 -6.05 -26.44
C GLY A 95 -5.06 -5.80 -25.38
N HIS A 96 -4.36 -4.67 -25.43
CA HIS A 96 -3.42 -4.29 -24.37
C HIS A 96 -4.11 -3.53 -23.24
N TYR A 97 -3.45 -3.46 -22.07
CA TYR A 97 -3.87 -2.66 -20.92
C TYR A 97 -5.33 -2.93 -20.53
N CYS A 98 -6.19 -1.90 -20.57
CA CYS A 98 -7.60 -2.01 -20.23
C CYS A 98 -8.32 -2.99 -21.15
N GLY A 99 -7.97 -2.96 -22.45
CA GLY A 99 -8.61 -3.78 -23.48
C GLY A 99 -8.29 -5.27 -23.40
N ALA A 100 -7.31 -5.69 -22.58
CA ALA A 100 -7.09 -7.10 -22.28
C ALA A 100 -8.34 -7.75 -21.67
N CYS A 101 -9.08 -6.98 -20.86
CA CYS A 101 -10.32 -7.42 -20.21
C CYS A 101 -11.55 -6.66 -20.72
N HIS A 102 -11.45 -5.35 -20.97
CA HIS A 102 -12.53 -4.53 -21.51
C HIS A 102 -12.67 -4.72 -23.03
N ASN A 103 -12.93 -5.95 -23.45
CA ASN A 103 -13.01 -6.36 -24.85
C ASN A 103 -14.43 -6.76 -25.29
N GLY A 104 -15.44 -6.53 -24.43
CA GLY A 104 -16.82 -6.94 -24.67
C GLY A 104 -17.10 -8.42 -24.38
N LYS A 105 -16.08 -9.22 -24.03
CA LYS A 105 -16.21 -10.63 -23.66
C LYS A 105 -16.00 -10.86 -22.16
N ILE A 106 -14.90 -10.34 -21.60
CA ILE A 106 -14.58 -10.48 -20.16
C ILE A 106 -15.28 -9.38 -19.37
N ALA A 107 -15.15 -8.13 -19.82
CA ALA A 107 -15.83 -6.97 -19.28
C ALA A 107 -16.42 -6.13 -20.42
N PHE A 108 -17.15 -5.07 -20.07
CA PHE A 108 -17.72 -4.15 -21.06
C PHE A 108 -16.62 -3.61 -21.99
N GLY A 109 -16.92 -3.55 -23.29
CA GLY A 109 -15.98 -3.12 -24.32
C GLY A 109 -15.86 -1.61 -24.47
N HIS A 110 -14.89 -1.20 -25.29
CA HIS A 110 -14.63 0.19 -25.68
C HIS A 110 -15.66 0.65 -26.74
N THR A 111 -16.85 0.99 -26.29
CA THR A 111 -17.93 1.53 -27.14
C THR A 111 -18.24 2.98 -26.77
N ARG A 112 -18.90 3.71 -27.68
CA ARG A 112 -19.21 5.14 -27.49
C ARG A 112 -20.07 5.39 -26.24
N GLU A 113 -20.95 4.45 -25.91
CA GLU A 113 -21.84 4.48 -24.74
C GLU A 113 -21.07 4.22 -23.43
N HIS A 114 -19.89 3.61 -23.52
CA HIS A 114 -19.08 3.23 -22.37
C HIS A 114 -17.94 4.20 -22.06
N CYS A 115 -17.66 5.19 -22.92
CA CYS A 115 -16.55 6.13 -22.70
C CYS A 115 -16.58 6.76 -21.29
N GLN A 116 -17.75 7.18 -20.82
CA GLN A 116 -17.92 7.84 -19.52
C GLN A 116 -17.72 6.90 -18.31
N LYS A 117 -17.78 5.57 -18.50
CA LYS A 117 -17.49 4.60 -17.43
C LYS A 117 -16.04 4.69 -16.96
N CYS A 118 -15.13 5.06 -17.89
CA CYS A 118 -13.72 5.24 -17.61
C CYS A 118 -13.37 6.74 -17.53
N HIS A 119 -13.75 7.53 -18.53
CA HIS A 119 -13.48 8.97 -18.61
C HIS A 119 -14.46 9.79 -17.75
N SER A 120 -14.41 9.62 -16.43
CA SER A 120 -15.29 10.32 -15.48
C SER A 120 -14.72 11.62 -14.92
N GLY A 121 -13.39 11.77 -14.96
CA GLY A 121 -12.70 12.89 -14.31
C GLY A 121 -12.72 12.89 -12.78
N SER A 122 -13.18 11.82 -12.13
CA SER A 122 -13.35 11.74 -10.66
C SER A 122 -12.66 10.50 -10.06
N THR A 123 -12.28 10.51 -8.79
CA THR A 123 -11.87 9.29 -8.04
C THR A 123 -13.02 8.65 -7.27
N ALA A 124 -14.20 9.26 -7.27
CA ALA A 124 -15.38 8.80 -6.54
C ALA A 124 -16.05 7.62 -7.28
N PHE A 125 -15.39 6.47 -7.29
CA PHE A 125 -15.87 5.22 -7.86
C PHE A 125 -15.98 4.13 -6.83
N GLY A 126 -16.74 3.11 -7.19
CA GLY A 126 -16.72 1.85 -6.48
C GLY A 126 -17.53 1.87 -5.20
N GLU A 127 -18.27 2.93 -4.88
CA GLU A 127 -19.14 3.00 -3.70
C GLU A 127 -20.14 1.82 -3.67
N ALA A 128 -20.84 1.59 -4.79
CA ALA A 128 -21.75 0.47 -4.93
C ALA A 128 -21.04 -0.90 -4.85
N ALA A 129 -19.78 -1.00 -5.29
CA ALA A 129 -19.00 -2.22 -5.15
C ALA A 129 -18.53 -2.42 -3.71
N PHE A 130 -18.10 -1.33 -3.05
CA PHE A 130 -17.62 -1.29 -1.67
C PHE A 130 -18.70 -1.68 -0.68
N ALA A 131 -19.94 -1.22 -0.88
CA ALA A 131 -21.08 -1.60 -0.07
C ALA A 131 -21.28 -3.13 -0.01
N LYS A 132 -20.98 -3.85 -1.10
CA LYS A 132 -21.08 -5.32 -1.19
C LYS A 132 -19.94 -6.05 -0.46
N LEU A 133 -18.89 -5.33 -0.05
CA LEU A 133 -17.75 -5.88 0.69
C LEU A 133 -17.99 -5.91 2.19
N GLY A 134 -19.21 -5.59 2.64
CA GLY A 134 -19.59 -5.56 4.04
C GLY A 134 -19.21 -6.81 4.84
N ARG A 135 -19.27 -7.98 4.18
CA ARG A 135 -18.95 -9.31 4.73
C ARG A 135 -17.46 -9.61 4.88
N LEU A 136 -16.58 -8.82 4.26
CA LEU A 136 -15.15 -9.09 4.31
C LEU A 136 -14.55 -8.68 5.65
N PRO A 137 -13.47 -9.34 6.08
CA PRO A 137 -12.76 -9.01 7.30
C PRO A 137 -12.29 -7.56 7.30
N ARG A 138 -12.32 -6.93 8.48
CA ARG A 138 -12.05 -5.49 8.63
C ARG A 138 -10.69 -5.23 9.26
N THR A 139 -10.12 -4.08 8.91
CA THR A 139 -8.94 -3.50 9.55
C THR A 139 -9.22 -2.03 9.91
N ALA A 140 -8.43 -1.47 10.83
CA ALA A 140 -8.60 -0.10 11.30
C ALA A 140 -8.24 0.97 10.24
N PHE A 141 -7.34 0.65 9.30
CA PHE A 141 -6.73 1.63 8.39
C PHE A 141 -7.01 1.37 6.90
N GLY A 142 -6.71 2.38 6.07
CA GLY A 142 -6.87 2.31 4.61
C GLY A 142 -8.34 2.21 4.20
N ASN A 143 -8.65 1.27 3.31
CA ASN A 143 -10.03 0.99 2.89
C ASN A 143 -10.84 0.17 3.91
N ARG A 144 -10.27 -0.09 5.10
CA ARG A 144 -10.88 -0.86 6.19
C ARG A 144 -11.18 -2.33 5.88
N ILE A 145 -10.60 -2.90 4.82
CA ILE A 145 -10.74 -4.32 4.48
C ILE A 145 -9.39 -5.00 4.67
N ASP A 146 -9.37 -6.12 5.39
CA ASP A 146 -8.19 -6.98 5.48
C ASP A 146 -8.18 -7.97 4.31
N TRP A 147 -7.56 -7.53 3.22
CA TRP A 147 -7.44 -8.29 1.98
C TRP A 147 -6.60 -9.55 2.09
N VAL A 148 -5.56 -9.54 2.93
CA VAL A 148 -4.69 -10.70 3.13
C VAL A 148 -5.46 -11.75 3.91
N TYR A 149 -6.15 -11.36 4.99
CA TYR A 149 -6.98 -12.28 5.74
C TYR A 149 -8.16 -12.80 4.90
N ALA A 150 -8.78 -11.96 4.05
CA ALA A 150 -9.81 -12.41 3.12
C ALA A 150 -9.32 -13.47 2.12
N MET A 151 -8.06 -13.41 1.68
CA MET A 151 -7.43 -14.43 0.84
C MET A 151 -7.17 -15.72 1.62
N TYR A 152 -6.62 -15.63 2.84
CA TYR A 152 -6.37 -16.81 3.69
C TYR A 152 -7.65 -17.57 4.02
N GLU A 153 -8.71 -16.83 4.36
CA GLU A 153 -10.04 -17.39 4.66
C GLU A 153 -10.82 -17.77 3.39
N LYS A 154 -10.22 -17.64 2.19
CA LYS A 154 -10.83 -17.98 0.90
C LYS A 154 -12.18 -17.29 0.68
N LEU A 155 -12.34 -16.07 1.21
CA LEU A 155 -13.56 -15.27 1.04
C LEU A 155 -13.62 -14.56 -0.31
N ILE A 156 -12.45 -14.45 -0.96
CA ILE A 156 -12.21 -13.94 -2.31
C ILE A 156 -11.24 -14.87 -3.04
N HIS A 157 -11.35 -14.91 -4.37
CA HIS A 157 -10.53 -15.77 -5.24
C HIS A 157 -10.09 -14.99 -6.49
N PRO A 158 -9.31 -13.90 -6.33
CA PRO A 158 -8.81 -13.16 -7.47
C PRO A 158 -7.89 -14.03 -8.32
N GLN A 159 -8.05 -13.94 -9.64
CA GLN A 159 -7.20 -14.63 -10.59
C GLN A 159 -5.77 -14.08 -10.53
N GLN A 160 -4.80 -14.98 -10.63
CA GLN A 160 -3.37 -14.65 -10.51
C GLN A 160 -2.65 -14.52 -11.85
N SER A 161 -3.29 -14.98 -12.93
CA SER A 161 -2.83 -14.86 -14.30
C SER A 161 -4.04 -14.80 -15.24
N LEU A 162 -3.90 -14.03 -16.33
CA LEU A 162 -4.83 -14.04 -17.46
C LEU A 162 -4.42 -15.07 -18.53
N ILE A 163 -3.14 -15.42 -18.57
CA ILE A 163 -2.54 -16.21 -19.65
C ILE A 163 -2.41 -17.69 -19.22
N ASP A 164 -1.96 -17.93 -18.01
CA ASP A 164 -1.73 -19.26 -17.45
C ASP A 164 -2.82 -19.61 -16.42
N LYS A 165 -3.75 -20.47 -16.83
CA LYS A 165 -4.88 -20.89 -15.97
C LYS A 165 -4.43 -21.76 -14.79
N ASP A 166 -3.28 -22.40 -14.91
CA ASP A 166 -2.72 -23.31 -13.91
C ASP A 166 -1.58 -22.65 -13.11
N TYR A 167 -1.42 -21.33 -13.24
CA TYR A 167 -0.41 -20.57 -12.54
C TYR A 167 -0.47 -20.81 -11.03
N LYS A 168 0.69 -21.16 -10.47
CA LYS A 168 0.87 -21.31 -9.03
C LYS A 168 1.99 -20.38 -8.58
N PRO A 169 1.74 -19.51 -7.59
CA PRO A 169 2.78 -18.70 -6.99
C PRO A 169 3.91 -19.58 -6.46
N LEU A 170 5.15 -19.07 -6.56
CA LEU A 170 6.29 -19.71 -5.92
C LEU A 170 6.05 -19.79 -4.41
N ASP A 171 6.25 -20.98 -3.84
CA ASP A 171 6.18 -21.18 -2.40
C ASP A 171 7.46 -20.67 -1.73
N PHE A 172 7.45 -19.39 -1.35
CA PHE A 172 8.57 -18.73 -0.69
C PHE A 172 8.10 -17.89 0.52
N ASN A 173 8.27 -18.42 1.72
CA ASN A 173 7.69 -17.85 2.95
C ASN A 173 8.74 -17.28 3.91
N LYS A 174 9.86 -16.78 3.38
CA LYS A 174 10.91 -16.19 4.22
C LYS A 174 10.42 -14.90 4.86
N LYS A 175 10.61 -14.77 6.17
CA LYS A 175 10.43 -13.51 6.91
C LYS A 175 11.78 -12.82 7.06
N LEU A 176 11.82 -11.55 6.72
CA LEU A 176 12.99 -10.70 6.88
C LEU A 176 12.77 -9.78 8.09
N SER A 177 13.83 -9.59 8.87
CA SER A 177 13.91 -8.55 9.88
C SER A 177 14.76 -7.43 9.32
N LEU A 178 14.21 -6.21 9.31
CA LEU A 178 14.84 -5.01 8.78
C LEU A 178 15.15 -4.11 9.96
N GLU A 179 16.44 -4.00 10.29
CA GLU A 179 16.89 -3.18 11.41
C GLU A 179 16.60 -1.70 11.17
N SER A 180 16.09 -1.04 12.22
CA SER A 180 15.88 0.40 12.19
C SER A 180 17.20 1.13 12.40
N ARG A 181 17.49 2.11 11.54
CA ARG A 181 18.59 3.06 11.78
C ARG A 181 18.25 4.10 12.86
N TRP A 182 16.97 4.27 13.18
CA TRP A 182 16.51 5.23 14.16
C TRP A 182 16.45 4.60 15.57
N SER A 183 17.18 5.23 16.50
CA SER A 183 17.27 4.79 17.89
C SER A 183 15.90 4.68 18.55
N GLY A 184 15.67 3.59 19.28
CA GLY A 184 14.42 3.34 20.00
C GLY A 184 13.27 2.81 19.15
N THR A 185 13.43 2.69 17.82
CA THR A 185 12.41 2.07 16.96
C THR A 185 12.71 0.57 16.77
N PRO A 186 11.79 -0.34 17.13
CA PRO A 186 11.96 -1.78 16.91
C PRO A 186 12.16 -2.13 15.43
N PRO A 187 12.79 -3.27 15.10
CA PRO A 187 12.97 -3.67 13.70
C PRO A 187 11.62 -3.85 13.00
N ALA A 188 11.60 -3.57 11.69
CA ALA A 188 10.45 -3.87 10.85
C ALA A 188 10.49 -5.33 10.39
N ILE A 189 9.34 -5.97 10.26
CA ILE A 189 9.22 -7.35 9.78
C ILE A 189 8.58 -7.36 8.40
N PHE A 190 9.27 -7.95 7.42
CA PHE A 190 8.77 -8.16 6.07
C PHE A 190 8.55 -9.66 5.79
N PRO A 191 7.30 -10.14 5.79
CA PRO A 191 6.96 -11.51 5.38
C PRO A 191 6.69 -11.59 3.87
N HIS A 192 7.34 -12.51 3.15
CA HIS A 192 7.05 -12.72 1.71
C HIS A 192 5.67 -13.34 1.47
N GLU A 193 5.23 -14.27 2.30
CA GLU A 193 3.98 -15.02 2.16
C GLU A 193 2.75 -14.14 1.80
N PRO A 194 2.38 -13.10 2.58
CA PRO A 194 1.23 -12.27 2.24
C PRO A 194 1.43 -11.39 1.00
N HIS A 195 2.68 -11.12 0.60
CA HIS A 195 2.97 -10.41 -0.64
C HIS A 195 2.82 -11.34 -1.84
N ASN A 196 3.30 -12.58 -1.74
CA ASN A 196 3.20 -13.60 -2.79
C ASN A 196 1.76 -14.02 -3.09
N LEU A 197 0.81 -13.78 -2.17
CA LEU A 197 -0.62 -13.94 -2.46
C LEU A 197 -1.12 -12.98 -3.56
N TRP A 198 -0.50 -11.79 -3.67
CA TRP A 198 -0.95 -10.71 -4.54
C TRP A 198 0.04 -10.37 -5.67
N LEU A 199 1.31 -10.73 -5.51
CA LEU A 199 2.44 -10.30 -6.33
C LEU A 199 3.32 -11.48 -6.72
N ASP A 200 4.17 -11.26 -7.70
CA ASP A 200 5.27 -12.13 -8.11
C ASP A 200 6.62 -11.58 -7.61
N CYS A 201 7.66 -12.41 -7.62
CA CYS A 201 9.03 -11.97 -7.36
C CYS A 201 9.43 -10.80 -8.26
N SER A 202 9.05 -10.84 -9.54
CA SER A 202 9.40 -9.83 -10.54
C SER A 202 8.67 -8.50 -10.33
N ASN A 203 7.60 -8.45 -9.53
CA ASN A 203 6.96 -7.17 -9.19
C ASN A 203 7.81 -6.33 -8.23
N CYS A 204 8.77 -6.94 -7.53
CA CYS A 204 9.61 -6.26 -6.55
C CYS A 204 11.10 -6.30 -6.94
N HIS A 205 11.55 -7.37 -7.56
CA HIS A 205 12.96 -7.59 -7.85
C HIS A 205 13.25 -7.49 -9.35
N PRO A 206 14.39 -6.89 -9.75
CA PRO A 206 15.38 -6.24 -8.88
C PRO A 206 15.08 -4.76 -8.59
N ASP A 207 14.06 -4.19 -9.23
CA ASP A 207 13.90 -2.73 -9.37
C ASP A 207 13.58 -2.01 -8.06
N ILE A 208 12.70 -2.59 -7.23
CA ILE A 208 12.33 -2.02 -5.93
C ILE A 208 13.31 -2.50 -4.86
N PHE A 209 13.64 -3.80 -4.87
CA PHE A 209 14.54 -4.43 -3.91
C PHE A 209 15.55 -5.30 -4.64
N ASN A 210 16.81 -5.24 -4.25
CA ASN A 210 17.86 -6.08 -4.83
C ASN A 210 17.98 -7.41 -4.06
N ILE A 211 18.10 -8.53 -4.77
CA ILE A 211 18.28 -9.87 -4.17
C ILE A 211 19.76 -10.13 -3.76
N GLN A 212 20.71 -9.53 -4.47
CA GLN A 212 22.15 -9.87 -4.39
C GLN A 212 22.95 -9.00 -3.42
N LYS A 213 22.55 -7.75 -3.17
CA LYS A 213 23.21 -6.88 -2.20
C LYS A 213 22.53 -7.04 -0.84
N LYS A 214 23.29 -7.43 0.20
CA LYS A 214 22.82 -7.60 1.59
C LYS A 214 22.14 -6.35 2.17
N THR A 215 22.26 -5.21 1.52
CA THR A 215 21.56 -3.99 1.87
C THR A 215 21.11 -3.33 0.58
N THR A 216 19.81 -3.11 0.44
CA THR A 216 19.36 -1.89 -0.20
C THR A 216 19.89 -0.75 0.68
N GLU A 217 21.12 -0.29 0.41
CA GLU A 217 21.70 0.84 1.11
C GLU A 217 20.66 1.98 1.02
N HIS A 218 20.35 2.61 2.16
CA HIS A 218 19.39 3.73 2.24
C HIS A 218 17.89 3.36 2.21
N PHE A 219 17.49 2.19 2.72
CA PHE A 219 16.09 1.92 3.05
C PHE A 219 15.68 2.64 4.36
N GLU A 220 15.10 3.83 4.23
CA GLU A 220 14.68 4.71 5.33
C GLU A 220 13.25 5.25 5.12
N MET A 221 12.57 5.63 6.20
CA MET A 221 11.19 6.13 6.14
C MET A 221 11.01 7.37 5.25
N ASN A 222 12.02 8.24 5.14
CA ASN A 222 12.03 9.38 4.21
C ASN A 222 11.85 8.97 2.74
N TYR A 223 12.49 7.88 2.31
CA TYR A 223 12.33 7.35 0.96
C TYR A 223 11.00 6.64 0.80
N ILE A 224 10.53 5.97 1.85
CA ILE A 224 9.22 5.31 1.86
C ILE A 224 8.10 6.36 1.67
N VAL A 225 8.12 7.48 2.40
CA VAL A 225 7.13 8.56 2.19
C VAL A 225 7.22 9.21 0.81
N GLN A 226 8.38 9.17 0.17
CA GLN A 226 8.59 9.56 -1.24
C GLN A 226 8.18 8.47 -2.24
N ARG A 227 7.40 7.47 -1.80
CA ARG A 227 6.91 6.34 -2.59
C ARG A 227 7.99 5.42 -3.17
N LYS A 228 9.15 5.34 -2.52
CA LYS A 228 10.17 4.32 -2.85
C LYS A 228 10.00 3.10 -1.95
N PHE A 229 10.56 1.97 -2.37
CA PHE A 229 10.56 0.73 -1.60
C PHE A 229 9.13 0.31 -1.19
N CYS A 230 8.84 0.12 0.11
CA CYS A 230 7.48 -0.18 0.60
C CYS A 230 6.46 0.88 0.16
N GLY A 231 6.90 2.13 0.01
CA GLY A 231 6.09 3.28 -0.37
C GLY A 231 5.52 3.22 -1.77
N VAL A 232 6.06 2.35 -2.64
CA VAL A 232 5.53 2.11 -3.99
C VAL A 232 4.07 1.64 -3.89
N CYS A 233 3.77 0.81 -2.89
CA CYS A 233 2.44 0.21 -2.68
C CYS A 233 1.75 0.76 -1.43
N HIS A 234 2.45 0.71 -0.28
CA HIS A 234 1.94 1.15 1.02
C HIS A 234 2.02 2.67 1.10
N LEU A 235 0.86 3.35 1.03
CA LEU A 235 0.62 4.81 1.13
C LEU A 235 -0.62 5.16 0.29
N LYS A 236 -0.83 4.42 -0.80
CA LYS A 236 -1.89 4.70 -1.77
C LYS A 236 -2.82 3.51 -2.01
N VAL A 237 -2.27 2.33 -2.29
CA VAL A 237 -3.07 1.16 -2.74
C VAL A 237 -3.05 0.02 -1.72
N ALA A 238 -1.87 -0.35 -1.22
CA ALA A 238 -1.75 -1.23 -0.06
C ALA A 238 -2.05 -0.45 1.23
N PHE A 239 -2.18 -1.14 2.38
CA PHE A 239 -2.52 -0.48 3.64
C PHE A 239 -1.59 0.73 3.94
N PRO A 240 -2.11 1.80 4.55
CA PRO A 240 -1.36 3.02 4.80
C PRO A 240 -0.33 2.86 5.93
N LEU A 241 0.63 3.77 5.99
CA LEU A 241 1.79 3.67 6.89
C LEU A 241 1.60 4.36 8.26
N ASP A 242 0.40 4.87 8.53
CA ASP A 242 -0.01 5.39 9.83
C ASP A 242 -0.25 4.28 10.88
N ASP A 243 -0.29 3.01 10.46
CA ASP A 243 -0.26 1.83 11.34
C ASP A 243 1.19 1.33 11.58
N CYS A 244 1.98 2.10 12.33
CA CYS A 244 3.41 1.81 12.54
C CYS A 244 3.66 0.39 13.04
N ARG A 245 2.78 -0.12 13.93
CA ARG A 245 2.90 -1.45 14.54
C ARG A 245 2.76 -2.59 13.55
N ARG A 246 2.09 -2.38 12.42
CA ARG A 246 1.92 -3.40 11.38
C ARG A 246 3.25 -3.79 10.74
N CYS A 247 4.16 -2.83 10.61
CA CYS A 247 5.53 -3.07 10.15
C CYS A 247 6.48 -3.31 11.32
N HIS A 248 6.31 -2.58 12.43
CA HIS A 248 7.17 -2.64 13.62
C HIS A 248 6.43 -3.30 14.80
N PRO A 249 6.26 -4.63 14.80
CA PRO A 249 5.43 -5.32 15.80
C PRO A 249 5.95 -5.20 17.24
N GLY A 250 7.24 -4.85 17.42
CA GLY A 250 7.82 -4.59 18.74
C GLY A 250 7.43 -3.23 19.35
N MET A 251 6.75 -2.35 18.61
CA MET A 251 6.32 -1.05 19.14
C MET A 251 5.23 -1.25 20.21
N LYS A 252 5.47 -0.69 21.40
CA LYS A 252 4.51 -0.75 22.51
C LYS A 252 3.25 0.05 22.17
N LYS A 253 2.11 -0.40 22.72
CA LYS A 253 0.82 0.30 22.60
C LYS A 253 0.82 1.59 23.40
#